data_AF-A0AAU6S7B4-F1
#
_entry.id   AF-A0AAU6S7B4-F1
#
_cell.length_a   1.000
_cell.length_b   1.000
_cell.length_c   1.000
_cell.angle_alpha   90.00
_cell.angle_beta   90.00
_cell.angle_gamma   90.00
#
_symmetry.space_group_name_H-M   'P 1'
#
loop_
_entity.id
_entity.type
_entity.pdbx_description
1 polymer ?
#
loop_
_entity_poly.entity_id
_entity_poly.type
_entity_poly.pdbx_seq_one_letter_code
_entity_poly.pdbx_strand_id
1 'polypeptide(L)'
;MARYVFVTWDGGGNRVPTIAIACALVRRGHDVRVLGHDSQGGAYRAAGLRFTEYASAPGFVLDPRPAGMLRLVTDRGIADDTVAQLVADPVDVVVVDCMLLAVVDVLDRMEQCFVVLEHTMHEFLAPGFRVLGALTWPRGVRVGGPRARAAPILVASVPGLAVPFPRQPELSAARGTVVYAGAMTNSVDAVPAEPTVVVSLSTFGFADLVATWQRVLDAVAGLDARVVATLGPSVTAGEVAVPEGVEVHEWVPHDELFAHASLVVSHGGHGTTLAALAHGVPVLTLPLDATSDQPRMGRAVARAGVGSTMSRRSEPAAIRRAIERALDDEPLHARARRLGEAIRVLDGPCRAADVLELSASAPR
;
A
#
# COMPACT_ATOMS: atom_id res chain seq x y z
N MET A 1 10.01 -2.65 -26.71
CA MET A 1 9.81 -1.51 -25.79
C MET A 1 8.34 -1.15 -25.80
N ALA A 2 7.66 -1.30 -24.67
CA ALA A 2 6.25 -0.93 -24.50
C ALA A 2 6.12 0.35 -23.66
N ARG A 3 4.99 1.04 -23.79
CA ARG A 3 4.69 2.33 -23.16
C ARG A 3 3.62 2.17 -22.09
N TYR A 4 3.85 2.75 -20.92
CA TYR A 4 2.96 2.64 -19.76
C TYR A 4 2.65 4.01 -19.17
N VAL A 5 1.41 4.20 -18.73
CA VAL A 5 1.05 5.28 -17.81
C VAL A 5 0.43 4.72 -16.54
N PHE A 6 0.94 5.14 -15.39
CA PHE A 6 0.30 4.90 -14.10
C PHE A 6 -0.61 6.08 -13.77
N VAL A 7 -1.88 5.82 -13.47
CA VAL A 7 -2.87 6.82 -13.08
C VAL A 7 -3.17 6.64 -11.59
N THR A 8 -2.75 7.62 -10.80
CA THR A 8 -2.74 7.56 -9.34
C THR A 8 -3.48 8.75 -8.71
N TRP A 9 -3.75 8.68 -7.42
CA TRP A 9 -4.27 9.80 -6.61
C TRP A 9 -3.43 9.97 -5.35
N ASP A 10 -3.59 11.09 -4.63
CA ASP A 10 -2.81 11.35 -3.41
C ASP A 10 -3.36 10.57 -2.21
N GLY A 11 -3.12 9.25 -2.27
CA GLY A 11 -3.61 8.26 -1.34
C GLY A 11 -2.56 7.72 -0.39
N GLY A 12 -1.32 8.23 -0.41
CA GLY A 12 -0.20 7.79 0.44
C GLY A 12 0.25 6.33 0.20
N GLY A 13 -0.62 5.36 0.50
CA GLY A 13 -0.38 3.92 0.42
C GLY A 13 -0.24 3.37 -1.00
N ASN A 14 -0.76 4.06 -2.01
CA ASN A 14 -0.61 3.68 -3.42
C ASN A 14 0.72 4.10 -4.06
N ARG A 15 1.40 5.08 -3.44
CA ARG A 15 2.65 5.65 -3.96
C ARG A 15 3.77 4.62 -4.02
N VAL A 16 3.94 3.84 -2.96
CA VAL A 16 5.02 2.84 -2.86
C VAL A 16 4.87 1.73 -3.93
N PRO A 17 3.70 1.06 -4.07
CA PRO A 17 3.46 0.13 -5.17
C PRO A 17 3.70 0.75 -6.55
N THR A 18 3.21 1.96 -6.79
CA THR A 18 3.35 2.63 -8.09
C THR A 18 4.82 2.87 -8.43
N ILE A 19 5.61 3.43 -7.51
CA ILE A 19 7.05 3.66 -7.70
C ILE A 19 7.77 2.34 -7.96
N ALA A 20 7.54 1.32 -7.13
CA ALA A 20 8.26 0.06 -7.22
C ALA A 20 8.07 -0.62 -8.59
N ILE A 21 6.82 -0.70 -9.05
CA ILE A 21 6.49 -1.34 -10.34
C ILE A 21 6.98 -0.49 -11.51
N ALA A 22 6.77 0.83 -11.47
CA ALA A 22 7.23 1.74 -12.52
C ALA A 22 8.76 1.69 -12.69
N CYS A 23 9.51 1.69 -11.58
CA CYS A 23 10.96 1.54 -11.62
C CYS A 23 11.40 0.17 -12.16
N ALA A 24 10.68 -0.91 -11.85
CA ALA A 24 10.96 -2.23 -12.42
C ALA A 24 10.80 -2.23 -13.95
N LEU A 25 9.73 -1.64 -14.48
CA LEU A 25 9.53 -1.48 -15.92
C LEU A 25 10.59 -0.60 -16.59
N VAL A 26 10.98 0.52 -15.96
CA VAL A 26 12.05 1.40 -16.48
C VAL A 26 13.38 0.65 -16.56
N ARG A 27 13.74 -0.14 -15.54
CA ARG A 27 14.96 -0.97 -15.56
C ARG A 27 14.96 -2.00 -16.69
N ARG A 28 13.79 -2.46 -17.12
CA ARG A 28 13.60 -3.36 -18.25
C ARG A 28 13.54 -2.65 -19.62
N GLY A 29 13.73 -1.33 -19.64
CA GLY A 29 13.83 -0.54 -20.87
C GLY A 29 12.48 -0.08 -21.43
N HIS A 30 11.42 -0.07 -20.62
CA HIS A 30 10.11 0.43 -21.03
C HIS A 30 9.95 1.94 -20.85
N ASP A 31 9.04 2.53 -21.62
CA ASP A 31 8.70 3.94 -21.57
C ASP A 31 7.60 4.15 -20.51
N VAL A 32 7.95 4.65 -19.33
CA VAL A 32 7.00 4.78 -18.20
C VAL A 32 6.77 6.25 -17.85
N ARG A 33 5.52 6.60 -17.54
CA ARG A 33 5.15 7.88 -16.95
C ARG A 33 4.06 7.70 -15.89
N VAL A 34 3.94 8.67 -15.01
CA VAL A 34 2.95 8.70 -13.93
C VAL A 34 2.11 9.96 -14.06
N LEU A 35 0.79 9.81 -13.97
CA LEU A 35 -0.19 10.88 -13.95
C LEU A 35 -0.83 10.93 -12.56
N GLY A 36 -0.74 12.07 -11.88
CA GLY A 36 -1.17 12.21 -10.48
C GLY A 36 -1.37 13.65 -10.03
N HIS A 37 -1.68 13.84 -8.75
CA HIS A 37 -1.78 15.18 -8.14
C HIS A 37 -0.37 15.78 -7.94
N ASP A 38 -0.27 17.11 -8.03
CA ASP A 38 0.97 17.88 -7.87
C ASP A 38 1.78 17.53 -6.62
N SER A 39 1.09 17.33 -5.49
CA SER A 39 1.65 16.91 -4.20
C SER A 39 2.51 15.64 -4.27
N GLN A 40 2.27 14.77 -5.26
CA GLN A 40 2.97 13.51 -5.42
C GLN A 40 4.24 13.65 -6.29
N GLY A 41 4.34 14.73 -7.08
CA GLY A 41 5.35 14.86 -8.13
C GLY A 41 6.79 14.81 -7.60
N GLY A 42 7.05 15.35 -6.41
CA GLY A 42 8.38 15.30 -5.79
C GLY A 42 8.89 13.88 -5.58
N ALA A 43 8.04 12.99 -5.05
CA ALA A 43 8.42 11.61 -4.77
C ALA A 43 8.67 10.79 -6.04
N TYR A 44 7.82 10.95 -7.07
CA TYR A 44 8.01 10.26 -8.36
C TYR A 44 9.25 10.74 -9.10
N ARG A 45 9.51 12.06 -9.12
CA ARG A 45 10.72 12.63 -9.73
C ARG A 45 11.99 12.20 -8.99
N ALA A 46 11.96 12.13 -7.66
CA ALA A 46 13.07 11.61 -6.85
C ALA A 46 13.39 10.14 -7.16
N ALA A 47 12.39 9.35 -7.54
CA ALA A 47 12.55 7.98 -8.02
C ALA A 47 13.00 7.89 -9.50
N GLY A 48 13.27 9.02 -10.17
CA GLY A 48 13.67 9.06 -11.59
C GLY A 48 12.52 8.83 -12.58
N LEU A 49 11.26 8.91 -12.13
CA LEU A 49 10.09 8.68 -12.97
C LEU A 49 9.59 9.98 -13.60
N ARG A 50 9.17 9.90 -14.87
CA ARG A 50 8.48 11.02 -15.54
C ARG A 50 7.09 11.18 -14.92
N PHE A 51 6.79 12.40 -14.48
CA PHE A 51 5.55 12.73 -13.80
C PHE A 51 4.82 13.86 -14.51
N THR A 52 3.51 13.68 -14.69
CA THR A 52 2.59 14.67 -15.24
C THR A 52 1.52 14.96 -14.21
N GLU A 53 1.27 16.24 -13.98
CA GLU A 53 0.26 16.73 -13.05
C GLU A 53 -1.10 16.74 -13.74
N TYR A 54 -2.16 16.45 -12.98
CA TYR A 54 -3.52 16.71 -13.44
C TYR A 54 -3.70 18.20 -13.74
N ALA A 55 -4.35 18.52 -14.86
CA ALA A 55 -4.62 19.89 -15.27
C ALA A 55 -5.98 20.38 -14.75
N SER A 56 -6.94 19.46 -14.63
CA SER A 56 -8.34 19.73 -14.32
C SER A 56 -8.77 19.10 -13.00
N ALA A 57 -8.10 18.04 -12.53
CA ALA A 57 -8.41 17.45 -11.23
C ALA A 57 -8.03 18.42 -10.09
N PRO A 58 -8.92 18.62 -9.10
CA PRO A 58 -8.61 19.49 -7.97
C PRO A 58 -7.48 18.90 -7.13
N GLY A 59 -6.70 19.77 -6.48
CA GLY A 59 -5.78 19.33 -5.41
C GLY A 59 -6.52 18.48 -4.38
N PHE A 60 -5.91 17.36 -3.98
CA PHE A 60 -6.61 16.32 -3.26
C PHE A 60 -6.16 16.24 -1.80
N VAL A 61 -7.08 16.48 -0.88
CA VAL A 61 -6.96 16.14 0.54
C VAL A 61 -7.95 15.03 0.80
N LEU A 62 -7.48 13.85 1.21
CA LEU A 62 -8.35 12.71 1.46
C LEU A 62 -9.34 13.05 2.58
N ASP A 63 -10.63 13.06 2.23
CA ASP A 63 -11.73 13.02 3.19
C ASP A 63 -12.15 11.55 3.37
N PRO A 64 -11.83 10.93 4.52
CA PRO A 64 -12.11 9.51 4.75
C PRO A 64 -13.61 9.23 4.94
N ARG A 65 -14.47 10.25 5.01
CA ARG A 65 -15.92 10.07 5.10
C ARG A 65 -16.47 9.50 3.79
N PRO A 66 -17.62 8.77 3.82
CA PRO A 66 -18.21 8.17 2.63
C PRO A 66 -18.41 9.15 1.46
N ALA A 67 -18.74 10.40 1.73
CA ALA A 67 -18.92 11.43 0.70
C ALA A 67 -17.59 11.81 -0.01
N GLY A 68 -16.50 11.91 0.76
CA GLY A 68 -15.15 12.17 0.24
C GLY A 68 -14.65 11.01 -0.61
N MET A 69 -14.80 9.79 -0.10
CA MET A 69 -14.50 8.57 -0.85
C MET A 69 -15.31 8.47 -2.14
N LEU A 70 -16.62 8.80 -2.09
CA LEU A 70 -17.46 8.78 -3.29
C LEU A 70 -17.04 9.85 -4.32
N ARG A 71 -16.58 11.02 -3.86
CA ARG A 71 -16.03 12.05 -4.73
C ARG A 71 -14.77 11.57 -5.43
N LEU A 72 -13.82 10.99 -4.69
CA LEU A 72 -12.59 10.43 -5.25
C LEU A 72 -12.89 9.38 -6.33
N VAL A 73 -13.71 8.38 -6.00
CA VAL A 73 -13.95 7.26 -6.93
C VAL A 73 -14.70 7.68 -8.19
N THR A 74 -15.46 8.78 -8.13
CA THR A 74 -16.21 9.33 -9.27
C THR A 74 -15.60 10.59 -9.87
N ASP A 75 -14.34 10.91 -9.55
CA ASP A 75 -13.71 12.15 -10.02
C ASP A 75 -13.54 12.13 -11.53
N ARG A 76 -14.27 13.03 -12.21
CA ARG A 76 -14.22 13.16 -13.67
C ARG A 76 -13.03 13.99 -14.13
N GLY A 77 -12.50 14.89 -13.32
CA GLY A 77 -11.31 15.67 -13.70
C GLY A 77 -10.11 14.77 -13.93
N ILE A 78 -9.92 13.78 -13.03
CA ILE A 78 -8.91 12.73 -13.20
C ILE A 78 -9.14 11.93 -14.48
N ALA A 79 -10.39 11.54 -14.76
CA ALA A 79 -10.73 10.78 -15.97
C ALA A 79 -10.49 11.60 -17.25
N ASP A 80 -10.94 12.85 -17.30
CA ASP A 80 -10.81 13.76 -18.44
C ASP A 80 -9.33 14.06 -18.74
N ASP A 81 -8.52 14.33 -17.71
CA ASP A 81 -7.08 14.52 -17.85
C ASP A 81 -6.39 13.22 -18.33
N THR A 82 -6.84 12.06 -17.85
CA THR A 82 -6.34 10.76 -18.35
C THR A 82 -6.61 10.61 -19.84
N VAL A 83 -7.83 10.91 -20.30
CA VAL A 83 -8.17 10.87 -21.74
C VAL A 83 -7.32 11.85 -22.53
N ALA A 84 -7.20 13.09 -22.08
CA ALA A 84 -6.40 14.11 -22.76
C ALA A 84 -4.93 13.67 -22.91
N GLN A 85 -4.37 13.08 -21.86
CA GLN A 85 -3.00 12.56 -21.88
C GLN A 85 -2.84 11.35 -22.81
N LEU A 86 -3.83 10.46 -22.91
CA LEU A 86 -3.79 9.32 -23.82
C LEU A 86 -3.97 9.73 -25.29
N VAL A 87 -4.76 10.77 -25.57
CA VAL A 87 -4.91 11.33 -26.92
C VAL A 87 -3.62 12.03 -27.37
N ALA A 88 -3.01 12.81 -26.48
CA ALA A 88 -1.77 13.53 -26.78
C ALA A 88 -0.56 12.60 -26.91
N ASP A 89 -0.49 11.56 -26.06
CA ASP A 89 0.62 10.64 -26.02
C ASP A 89 0.16 9.18 -25.73
N PRO A 90 -0.21 8.42 -26.77
CA PRO A 90 -0.78 7.07 -26.63
C PRO A 90 0.17 6.06 -25.97
N VAL A 91 -0.37 5.16 -25.16
CA VAL A 91 0.38 4.11 -24.45
C VAL A 91 -0.19 2.72 -24.72
N ASP A 92 0.62 1.69 -24.49
CA ASP A 92 0.20 0.30 -24.67
C ASP A 92 -0.68 -0.17 -23.52
N VAL A 93 -0.33 0.17 -22.27
CA VAL A 93 -1.07 -0.25 -21.07
C VAL A 93 -1.21 0.91 -20.09
N VAL A 94 -2.42 1.08 -19.55
CA VAL A 94 -2.70 1.97 -18.42
C VAL A 94 -2.73 1.16 -17.13
N VAL A 95 -1.96 1.55 -16.12
CA VAL A 95 -2.05 0.98 -14.78
C VAL A 95 -2.85 1.94 -13.92
N VAL A 96 -4.06 1.54 -13.51
CA VAL A 96 -5.00 2.42 -12.82
C VAL A 96 -5.17 1.99 -11.37
N ASP A 97 -5.07 2.93 -10.43
CA ASP A 97 -5.36 2.69 -9.02
C ASP A 97 -6.81 2.20 -8.84
N CYS A 98 -7.00 1.19 -8.00
CA CYS A 98 -8.31 0.57 -7.75
C CYS A 98 -9.38 1.57 -7.27
N MET A 99 -8.99 2.71 -6.70
CA MET A 99 -9.95 3.72 -6.26
C MET A 99 -10.50 4.58 -7.41
N LEU A 100 -9.92 4.57 -8.60
CA LEU A 100 -10.28 5.50 -9.68
C LEU A 100 -11.32 4.91 -10.64
N LEU A 101 -12.53 4.69 -10.14
CA LEU A 101 -13.61 4.05 -10.89
C LEU A 101 -14.06 4.84 -12.14
N ALA A 102 -14.04 6.16 -12.10
CA ALA A 102 -14.30 7.00 -13.27
C ALA A 102 -13.27 6.79 -14.39
N VAL A 103 -12.00 6.55 -14.04
CA VAL A 103 -10.94 6.25 -14.99
C VAL A 103 -11.14 4.86 -15.58
N VAL A 104 -11.43 3.85 -14.75
CA VAL A 104 -11.75 2.49 -15.24
C VAL A 104 -12.89 2.51 -16.25
N ASP A 105 -13.95 3.26 -15.96
CA ASP A 105 -15.12 3.42 -16.83
C ASP A 105 -14.80 4.12 -18.17
N VAL A 106 -13.92 5.13 -18.20
CA VAL A 106 -13.52 5.77 -19.46
C VAL A 106 -12.57 4.90 -20.28
N LEU A 107 -11.64 4.19 -19.63
CA LEU A 107 -10.73 3.25 -20.29
C LEU A 107 -11.50 2.08 -20.95
N ASP A 108 -12.54 1.57 -20.28
CA ASP A 108 -13.44 0.54 -20.82
C ASP A 108 -14.13 1.01 -22.10
N ARG A 109 -14.66 2.24 -22.10
CA ARG A 109 -15.32 2.85 -23.28
C ARG A 109 -14.36 3.17 -24.43
N MET A 110 -13.13 3.55 -24.11
CA MET A 110 -12.09 3.86 -25.10
C MET A 110 -11.45 2.61 -25.69
N GLU A 111 -11.80 1.43 -25.21
CA GLU A 111 -11.15 0.18 -25.60
C GLU A 111 -9.64 0.16 -25.32
N GLN A 112 -9.18 0.97 -24.35
CA GLN A 112 -7.79 1.04 -23.94
C GLN A 112 -7.42 -0.20 -23.10
N CYS A 113 -6.24 -0.77 -23.31
CA CYS A 113 -5.73 -1.84 -22.44
C CYS A 113 -5.34 -1.27 -21.08
N PHE A 114 -5.84 -1.86 -19.99
CA PHE A 114 -5.51 -1.44 -18.64
C PHE A 114 -5.46 -2.60 -17.64
N VAL A 115 -4.71 -2.37 -16.56
CA VAL A 115 -4.57 -3.24 -15.40
C VAL A 115 -4.92 -2.45 -14.14
N VAL A 116 -5.72 -3.04 -13.26
CA VAL A 116 -6.10 -2.40 -12.00
C VAL A 116 -5.07 -2.76 -10.93
N LEU A 117 -4.48 -1.74 -10.30
CA LEU A 117 -3.54 -1.91 -9.18
C LEU A 117 -4.26 -1.76 -7.85
N GLU A 118 -4.35 -2.86 -7.10
CA GLU A 118 -4.85 -2.88 -5.74
C GLU A 118 -3.68 -2.81 -4.74
N HIS A 119 -3.68 -1.80 -3.88
CA HIS A 119 -2.68 -1.57 -2.83
C HIS A 119 -3.19 -1.89 -1.41
N THR A 120 -4.29 -2.64 -1.34
CA THR A 120 -4.96 -3.12 -0.13
C THR A 120 -5.31 -4.60 -0.32
N MET A 121 -6.00 -5.23 0.64
CA MET A 121 -6.49 -6.60 0.50
C MET A 121 -7.62 -6.69 -0.54
N HIS A 122 -7.45 -7.57 -1.52
CA HIS A 122 -8.47 -7.83 -2.54
C HIS A 122 -9.82 -8.24 -1.92
N GLU A 123 -9.80 -9.04 -0.86
CA GLU A 123 -11.00 -9.51 -0.18
C GLU A 123 -11.74 -8.39 0.58
N PHE A 124 -11.06 -7.27 0.85
CA PHE A 124 -11.67 -6.05 1.38
C PHE A 124 -12.44 -5.29 0.30
N LEU A 125 -11.81 -5.13 -0.87
CA LEU A 125 -12.38 -4.36 -1.97
C LEU A 125 -13.44 -5.09 -2.79
N ALA A 126 -13.23 -6.37 -3.10
CA ALA A 126 -14.04 -7.11 -4.06
C ALA A 126 -15.56 -7.14 -3.74
N PRO A 127 -16.01 -7.32 -2.47
CA PRO A 127 -17.43 -7.22 -2.14
C PRO A 127 -17.97 -5.78 -2.29
N GLY A 128 -17.14 -4.79 -1.97
CA GLY A 128 -17.48 -3.37 -1.98
C GLY A 128 -17.66 -2.81 -3.39
N PHE A 129 -16.86 -3.24 -4.37
CA PHE A 129 -16.95 -2.75 -5.75
C PHE A 129 -18.31 -3.01 -6.42
N ARG A 130 -19.00 -4.10 -6.07
CA ARG A 130 -20.36 -4.38 -6.58
C ARG A 130 -21.39 -3.36 -6.09
N VAL A 131 -21.31 -3.01 -4.81
CA VAL A 131 -22.19 -2.00 -4.19
C VAL A 131 -21.80 -0.61 -4.70
N LEU A 132 -20.51 -0.31 -4.76
CA LEU A 132 -20.00 0.99 -5.19
C LEU A 132 -20.38 1.26 -6.65
N GLY A 133 -20.28 0.28 -7.55
CA GLY A 133 -20.71 0.42 -8.94
C GLY A 133 -22.19 0.81 -9.11
N ALA A 134 -23.08 0.34 -8.23
CA ALA A 134 -24.48 0.78 -8.22
C ALA A 134 -24.63 2.23 -7.72
N LEU A 135 -23.86 2.62 -6.70
CA LEU A 135 -23.87 3.96 -6.12
C LEU A 135 -23.25 5.03 -7.03
N THR A 136 -22.35 4.64 -7.94
CA THR A 136 -21.72 5.56 -8.89
C THR A 136 -22.56 5.82 -10.14
N TRP A 137 -23.54 4.98 -10.45
CA TRP A 137 -24.38 5.10 -11.65
C TRP A 137 -25.08 6.46 -11.80
N PRO A 138 -25.70 7.04 -10.75
CA PRO A 138 -26.31 8.37 -10.85
C PRO A 138 -25.32 9.49 -11.17
N ARG A 139 -24.03 9.27 -10.88
CA ARG A 139 -22.92 10.16 -11.26
C ARG A 139 -22.35 9.85 -12.65
N GLY A 140 -23.00 8.99 -13.42
CA GLY A 140 -22.62 8.64 -14.80
C GLY A 140 -21.39 7.74 -14.91
N VAL A 141 -20.89 7.19 -13.80
CA VAL A 141 -19.75 6.27 -13.78
C VAL A 141 -20.30 4.83 -13.70
N ARG A 142 -20.08 4.05 -14.76
CA ARG A 142 -20.65 2.70 -14.91
C ARG A 142 -19.58 1.62 -14.77
N VAL A 143 -19.30 1.26 -13.52
CA VAL A 143 -18.38 0.15 -13.23
C VAL A 143 -19.10 -1.18 -13.48
N GLY A 144 -18.61 -1.97 -14.42
CA GLY A 144 -19.18 -3.29 -14.72
C GLY A 144 -19.39 -3.61 -16.20
N GLY A 145 -18.82 -2.83 -17.12
CA GLY A 145 -18.67 -3.22 -18.52
C GLY A 145 -17.90 -4.54 -18.67
N PRO A 146 -18.12 -5.28 -19.77
CA PRO A 146 -17.54 -6.61 -19.97
C PRO A 146 -16.01 -6.60 -20.02
N ARG A 147 -15.33 -5.49 -20.39
CA ARG A 147 -13.86 -5.39 -20.34
C ARG A 147 -13.34 -4.96 -18.96
N ALA A 148 -14.03 -4.09 -18.24
CA ALA A 148 -13.71 -3.74 -16.85
C ALA A 148 -13.83 -4.93 -15.89
N ARG A 149 -14.81 -5.83 -16.11
CA ARG A 149 -14.91 -7.11 -15.39
C ARG A 149 -13.79 -8.11 -15.76
N ALA A 150 -13.08 -7.81 -16.83
CA ALA A 150 -12.08 -8.66 -17.46
C ALA A 150 -10.67 -8.05 -17.37
N ALA A 151 -10.48 -6.85 -16.82
CA ALA A 151 -9.14 -6.31 -16.64
C ALA A 151 -8.37 -7.18 -15.62
N PRO A 152 -7.10 -7.51 -15.87
CA PRO A 152 -6.26 -8.12 -14.84
C PRO A 152 -6.21 -7.21 -13.61
N ILE A 153 -6.34 -7.82 -12.43
CA ILE A 153 -6.18 -7.15 -11.15
C ILE A 153 -4.82 -7.55 -10.59
N LEU A 154 -3.93 -6.58 -10.47
CA LEU A 154 -2.63 -6.73 -9.84
C LEU A 154 -2.73 -6.30 -8.38
N VAL A 155 -2.61 -7.26 -7.47
CA VAL A 155 -2.68 -7.02 -6.02
C VAL A 155 -1.25 -6.91 -5.49
N ALA A 156 -0.91 -5.77 -4.90
CA ALA A 156 0.35 -5.53 -4.18
C ALA A 156 0.32 -6.22 -2.80
N SER A 157 0.08 -7.53 -2.80
CA SER A 157 -0.04 -8.37 -1.62
C SER A 157 0.39 -9.80 -1.87
N VAL A 158 0.48 -10.59 -0.80
CA VAL A 158 0.49 -12.05 -0.85
C VAL A 158 -0.87 -12.64 -0.44
N PRO A 159 -1.25 -13.84 -0.91
CA PRO A 159 -2.50 -14.47 -0.53
C PRO A 159 -2.46 -14.97 0.93
N GLY A 160 -3.36 -14.47 1.78
CA GLY A 160 -3.67 -15.06 3.09
C GLY A 160 -2.59 -15.00 4.19
N LEU A 161 -1.46 -14.30 4.00
CA LEU A 161 -0.33 -14.21 4.93
C LEU A 161 0.12 -15.57 5.52
N ALA A 162 0.07 -16.65 4.74
CA ALA A 162 0.38 -18.01 5.20
C ALA A 162 1.43 -18.67 4.30
N VAL A 163 2.27 -19.56 4.86
CA VAL A 163 3.27 -20.32 4.08
C VAL A 163 3.03 -21.83 4.20
N PRO A 164 3.03 -22.60 3.09
CA PRO A 164 3.16 -22.12 1.71
C PRO A 164 1.94 -21.28 1.32
N PHE A 165 2.18 -20.24 0.51
CA PHE A 165 1.06 -19.46 -0.03
C PHE A 165 0.16 -20.41 -0.86
N PRO A 166 -1.17 -20.18 -0.85
CA PRO A 166 -2.05 -20.82 -1.82
C PRO A 166 -1.46 -20.70 -3.23
N ARG A 167 -1.52 -21.79 -4.02
CA ARG A 167 -1.05 -21.77 -5.40
C ARG A 167 -1.72 -20.60 -6.14
N GLN A 168 -0.91 -19.65 -6.56
CA GLN A 168 -1.39 -18.54 -7.36
C GLN A 168 -1.77 -19.05 -8.76
N PRO A 169 -2.72 -18.39 -9.43
CA PRO A 169 -2.90 -18.58 -10.87
C PRO A 169 -1.56 -18.42 -11.59
N GLU A 170 -1.36 -19.16 -12.68
CA GLU A 170 -0.23 -18.89 -13.58
C GLU A 170 -0.25 -17.41 -14.00
N LEU A 171 0.93 -16.82 -14.16
CA LEU A 171 1.04 -15.44 -14.65
C LEU A 171 0.32 -15.36 -15.98
N SER A 172 -0.77 -14.60 -15.98
CA SER A 172 -1.67 -14.55 -17.10
C SER A 172 -2.20 -13.14 -17.25
N ALA A 173 -2.10 -12.61 -18.46
CA ALA A 173 -2.86 -11.44 -18.89
C ALA A 173 -4.31 -11.81 -19.27
N ALA A 174 -4.74 -13.06 -19.00
CA ALA A 174 -6.10 -13.49 -19.29
C ALA A 174 -7.10 -12.65 -18.50
N ARG A 175 -8.20 -12.38 -19.20
CA ARG A 175 -9.26 -11.51 -18.72
C ARG A 175 -9.85 -12.02 -17.40
N GLY A 176 -9.92 -11.14 -16.39
CA GLY A 176 -10.52 -11.43 -15.08
C GLY A 176 -9.59 -12.14 -14.09
N THR A 177 -8.29 -12.19 -14.37
CA THR A 177 -7.30 -12.80 -13.48
C THR A 177 -6.94 -11.86 -12.34
N VAL A 178 -6.93 -12.37 -11.11
CA VAL A 178 -6.37 -11.69 -9.93
C VAL A 178 -4.97 -12.26 -9.68
N VAL A 179 -3.95 -11.40 -9.75
CA VAL A 179 -2.54 -11.77 -9.56
C VAL A 179 -2.00 -11.07 -8.32
N TYR A 180 -1.53 -11.86 -7.36
CA TYR A 180 -0.87 -11.36 -6.16
C TYR A 180 0.62 -11.23 -6.44
N ALA A 181 1.08 -10.01 -6.67
CA ALA A 181 2.48 -9.76 -7.04
C ALA A 181 3.43 -10.04 -5.86
N GLY A 182 3.00 -9.73 -4.64
CA GLY A 182 3.85 -9.75 -3.45
C GLY A 182 4.01 -8.37 -2.84
N ALA A 183 4.97 -8.24 -1.93
CA ALA A 183 5.29 -6.96 -1.29
C ALA A 183 6.09 -6.06 -2.25
N MET A 184 5.76 -4.76 -2.26
CA MET A 184 6.34 -3.76 -3.16
C MET A 184 7.56 -3.08 -2.52
N THR A 185 8.55 -3.89 -2.17
CA THR A 185 9.74 -3.51 -1.39
C THR A 185 10.94 -4.24 -1.93
N ASN A 186 12.14 -3.66 -1.81
CA ASN A 186 13.41 -4.35 -2.05
C ASN A 186 13.93 -4.95 -0.74
N SER A 187 13.07 -5.68 -0.03
CA SER A 187 13.35 -6.13 1.32
C SER A 187 14.48 -7.15 1.38
N VAL A 188 15.26 -7.07 2.46
CA VAL A 188 16.29 -8.03 2.87
C VAL A 188 15.92 -8.63 4.22
N ASP A 189 16.60 -9.69 4.64
CA ASP A 189 16.44 -10.14 6.03
C ASP A 189 16.86 -9.04 7.02
N ALA A 190 16.03 -8.83 8.03
CA ALA A 190 16.37 -7.94 9.13
C ALA A 190 17.51 -8.54 9.96
N VAL A 191 18.55 -7.74 10.19
CA VAL A 191 19.69 -8.06 11.04
C VAL A 191 19.89 -6.91 12.03
N PRO A 192 19.06 -6.82 13.08
CA PRO A 192 19.21 -5.81 14.12
C PRO A 192 20.51 -6.03 14.89
N ALA A 193 21.30 -4.97 15.09
CA ALA A 193 22.50 -5.01 15.94
C ALA A 193 22.17 -5.06 17.43
N GLU A 194 21.02 -4.50 17.80
CA GLU A 194 20.42 -4.48 19.12
C GLU A 194 18.88 -4.53 18.96
N PRO A 195 18.12 -4.94 19.99
CA PRO A 195 16.66 -4.93 19.92
C PRO A 195 16.16 -3.56 19.46
N THR A 196 15.45 -3.51 18.33
CA THR A 196 15.00 -2.25 17.73
C THR A 196 13.49 -2.30 17.46
N VAL A 197 12.74 -1.36 18.05
CA VAL A 197 11.31 -1.18 17.84
C VAL A 197 11.07 0.00 16.91
N VAL A 198 10.44 -0.26 15.78
CA VAL A 198 10.03 0.80 14.86
C VAL A 198 8.55 1.09 15.05
N VAL A 199 8.20 2.35 15.27
CA VAL A 199 6.81 2.81 15.37
C VAL A 199 6.45 3.59 14.12
N SER A 200 5.49 3.08 13.35
CA SER A 200 4.97 3.71 12.13
C SER A 200 3.45 3.54 12.06
N LEU A 201 2.74 4.56 12.57
CA LEU A 201 1.28 4.58 12.53
C LEU A 201 0.80 4.98 11.13
N SER A 202 0.38 6.22 10.88
CA SER A 202 -0.31 6.57 9.63
C SER A 202 0.28 7.80 8.96
N THR A 203 0.20 7.86 7.63
CA THR A 203 0.43 9.08 6.83
C THR A 203 -0.84 9.94 6.68
N PHE A 204 -1.96 9.47 7.23
CA PHE A 204 -3.27 10.13 7.24
C PHE A 204 -3.74 10.47 8.65
N GLY A 205 -4.34 11.65 8.80
CA GLY A 205 -4.93 12.16 10.03
C GLY A 205 -6.23 11.46 10.43
N PHE A 206 -6.14 10.21 10.91
CA PHE A 206 -7.27 9.50 11.49
C PHE A 206 -7.69 10.11 12.84
N ALA A 207 -8.97 9.92 13.20
CA ALA A 207 -9.46 10.25 14.53
C ALA A 207 -8.61 9.54 15.61
N ASP A 208 -8.24 10.27 16.66
CA ASP A 208 -7.40 9.83 17.77
C ASP A 208 -5.96 9.40 17.37
N LEU A 209 -5.45 9.79 16.20
CA LEU A 209 -4.08 9.49 15.79
C LEU A 209 -3.05 9.99 16.80
N VAL A 210 -3.12 11.27 17.18
CA VAL A 210 -2.21 11.88 18.18
C VAL A 210 -2.30 11.16 19.53
N ALA A 211 -3.52 10.86 19.99
CA ALA A 211 -3.70 10.13 21.25
C ALA A 211 -3.17 8.68 21.17
N THR A 212 -3.24 8.04 20.00
CA THR A 212 -2.67 6.70 19.79
C THR A 212 -1.15 6.76 19.78
N TRP A 213 -0.55 7.77 19.13
CA TRP A 213 0.87 8.05 19.21
C TRP A 213 1.33 8.25 20.65
N GLN A 214 0.64 9.10 21.42
CA GLN A 214 1.00 9.34 22.82
C GLN A 214 1.01 8.04 23.63
N ARG A 215 -0.01 7.19 23.49
CA ARG A 215 -0.05 5.89 24.19
C ARG A 215 1.10 4.96 23.82
N VAL A 216 1.50 4.95 22.55
CA VAL A 216 2.64 4.13 22.10
C VAL A 216 3.96 4.70 22.60
N LEU A 217 4.13 6.02 22.56
CA LEU A 217 5.31 6.72 23.11
C LEU A 217 5.44 6.48 24.62
N ASP A 218 4.34 6.60 25.37
CA ASP A 218 4.32 6.27 26.80
C ASP A 218 4.68 4.80 27.07
N ALA A 219 4.32 3.89 26.16
CA ALA A 219 4.60 2.46 26.30
C ALA A 219 6.07 2.10 26.06
N VAL A 220 6.76 2.85 25.18
CA VAL A 220 8.17 2.62 24.84
C VAL A 220 9.14 3.43 25.69
N ALA A 221 8.64 4.29 26.58
CA ALA A 221 9.47 5.02 27.54
C ALA A 221 10.29 4.05 28.41
N GLY A 222 11.61 4.27 28.45
CA GLY A 222 12.56 3.44 29.21
C GLY A 222 12.56 1.97 28.79
N LEU A 223 12.17 1.66 27.55
CA LEU A 223 12.27 0.31 26.99
C LEU A 223 13.74 -0.07 26.79
N ASP A 224 14.09 -1.31 27.09
CA ASP A 224 15.45 -1.84 26.86
C ASP A 224 15.62 -2.26 25.38
N ALA A 225 15.41 -1.29 24.49
CA ALA A 225 15.49 -1.43 23.04
C ALA A 225 15.67 -0.05 22.41
N ARG A 226 16.35 0.01 21.27
CA ARG A 226 16.36 1.20 20.42
C ARG A 226 14.95 1.44 19.87
N VAL A 227 14.48 2.69 19.92
CA VAL A 227 13.13 3.04 19.45
C VAL A 227 13.23 4.09 18.37
N VAL A 228 12.69 3.79 17.19
CA VAL A 228 12.62 4.72 16.05
C VAL A 228 11.16 4.99 15.70
N ALA A 229 10.71 6.23 15.83
CA ALA A 229 9.36 6.68 15.51
C ALA A 229 9.34 7.49 14.21
N THR A 230 8.58 7.03 13.21
CA THR A 230 8.32 7.78 11.97
C THR A 230 6.94 8.41 12.03
N LEU A 231 6.85 9.71 12.37
CA LEU A 231 5.57 10.39 12.63
C LEU A 231 4.73 10.62 11.36
N GLY A 232 5.39 10.71 10.19
CA GLY A 232 4.74 11.05 8.94
C GLY A 232 4.25 12.51 8.92
N PRO A 233 3.55 12.91 7.84
CA PRO A 233 3.09 14.30 7.68
C PRO A 233 1.88 14.66 8.56
N SER A 234 1.29 13.70 9.26
CA SER A 234 0.03 13.86 9.99
C SER A 234 0.19 14.20 11.48
N VAL A 235 1.41 14.08 12.02
CA VAL A 235 1.72 14.40 13.42
C VAL A 235 3.09 15.06 13.47
N THR A 236 3.18 16.15 14.19
CA THR A 236 4.43 16.86 14.46
C THR A 236 4.97 16.50 15.85
N ALA A 237 6.28 16.63 16.06
CA ALA A 237 6.90 16.36 17.36
C ALA A 237 6.36 17.27 18.48
N GLY A 238 5.78 18.44 18.17
CA GLY A 238 5.16 19.34 19.15
C GLY A 238 3.79 18.90 19.64
N GLU A 239 3.14 17.94 18.96
CA GLU A 239 1.81 17.43 19.33
C GLU A 239 1.85 16.24 20.29
N VAL A 240 3.04 15.69 20.53
CA VAL A 240 3.26 14.51 21.37
C VAL A 240 4.42 14.73 22.33
N ALA A 241 4.32 14.19 23.54
CA ALA A 241 5.45 14.15 24.46
C ALA A 241 6.34 12.95 24.10
N VAL A 242 7.51 13.24 23.52
CA VAL A 242 8.50 12.23 23.13
C VAL A 242 9.37 11.87 24.34
N PRO A 243 9.41 10.60 24.78
CA PRO A 243 10.29 10.16 25.85
C PRO A 243 11.78 10.29 25.50
N GLU A 244 12.63 10.41 26.51
CA GLU A 244 14.08 10.35 26.33
C GLU A 244 14.49 9.01 25.68
N GLY A 245 15.43 9.07 24.74
CA GLY A 245 15.95 7.89 24.03
C GLY A 245 15.14 7.45 22.80
N VAL A 246 14.01 8.09 22.48
CA VAL A 246 13.25 7.81 21.26
C VAL A 246 13.78 8.66 20.09
N GLU A 247 14.23 8.00 19.02
CA GLU A 247 14.61 8.67 17.77
C GLU A 247 13.35 9.01 16.97
N VAL A 248 13.17 10.29 16.64
CA VAL A 248 11.98 10.76 15.91
C VAL A 248 12.39 11.29 14.54
N HIS A 249 11.72 10.78 13.52
CA HIS A 249 11.88 11.20 12.13
C HIS A 249 10.52 11.53 11.52
N GLU A 250 10.49 12.51 10.62
CA GLU A 250 9.28 12.76 9.81
C GLU A 250 9.04 11.59 8.85
N TRP A 251 10.10 11.12 8.19
CA TRP A 251 10.04 10.01 7.26
C TRP A 251 11.40 9.32 7.12
N VAL A 252 11.38 7.99 7.00
CA VAL A 252 12.54 7.15 6.68
C VAL A 252 12.06 6.06 5.71
N PRO A 253 12.84 5.69 4.67
CA PRO A 253 12.51 4.56 3.82
C PRO A 253 12.35 3.28 4.65
N HIS A 254 11.22 2.59 4.50
CA HIS A 254 10.97 1.35 5.24
C HIS A 254 12.00 0.27 4.92
N ASP A 255 12.47 0.19 3.66
CA ASP A 255 13.48 -0.80 3.26
C ASP A 255 14.80 -0.64 4.04
N GLU A 256 15.19 0.60 4.35
CA GLU A 256 16.39 0.91 5.14
C GLU A 256 16.14 0.67 6.63
N LEU A 257 14.98 1.09 7.12
CA LEU A 257 14.66 1.04 8.54
C LEU A 257 14.33 -0.39 9.03
N PHE A 258 13.55 -1.15 8.26
CA PHE A 258 13.12 -2.50 8.64
C PHE A 258 14.23 -3.55 8.51
N ALA A 259 15.28 -3.29 7.73
CA ALA A 259 16.48 -4.11 7.73
C ALA A 259 17.19 -4.17 9.09
N HIS A 260 16.88 -3.24 10.00
CA HIS A 260 17.45 -3.18 11.34
C HIS A 260 16.39 -3.30 12.45
N ALA A 261 15.14 -3.65 12.11
CA ALA A 261 14.06 -3.73 13.09
C ALA A 261 13.92 -5.15 13.68
N SER A 262 13.61 -5.21 14.98
CA SER A 262 13.18 -6.43 15.66
C SER A 262 11.66 -6.53 15.73
N LEU A 263 10.96 -5.39 15.86
CA LEU A 263 9.49 -5.34 15.90
C LEU A 263 8.99 -4.06 15.23
N VAL A 264 7.89 -4.16 14.49
CA VAL A 264 7.17 -2.98 13.99
C VAL A 264 5.85 -2.80 14.72
N VAL A 265 5.65 -1.64 15.35
CA VAL A 265 4.34 -1.19 15.86
C VAL A 265 3.70 -0.32 14.80
N SER A 266 2.56 -0.75 14.27
CA SER A 266 1.87 -0.04 13.19
C SER A 266 0.37 0.05 13.40
N HIS A 267 -0.30 0.94 12.68
CA HIS A 267 -1.75 0.94 12.59
C HIS A 267 -2.32 -0.24 11.77
N GLY A 268 -1.48 -1.06 11.14
CA GLY A 268 -1.92 -2.14 10.28
C GLY A 268 -2.19 -1.71 8.84
N GLY A 269 -1.58 -0.60 8.39
CA GLY A 269 -1.59 -0.22 6.98
C GLY A 269 -0.94 -1.31 6.12
N HIS A 270 -1.56 -1.60 4.98
CA HIS A 270 -1.23 -2.74 4.14
C HIS A 270 0.24 -2.77 3.71
N GLY A 271 0.72 -1.67 3.10
CA GLY A 271 2.10 -1.55 2.63
C GLY A 271 3.14 -1.65 3.74
N THR A 272 2.95 -0.95 4.86
CA THR A 272 3.85 -1.02 6.03
C THR A 272 3.92 -2.42 6.61
N THR A 273 2.77 -3.08 6.77
CA THR A 273 2.69 -4.43 7.33
C THR A 273 3.40 -5.43 6.42
N LEU A 274 3.14 -5.38 5.11
CA LEU A 274 3.81 -6.29 4.18
C LEU A 274 5.30 -6.02 4.05
N ALA A 275 5.75 -4.77 4.09
CA ALA A 275 7.16 -4.45 4.10
C ALA A 275 7.84 -5.05 5.34
N ALA A 276 7.29 -4.82 6.54
CA ALA A 276 7.84 -5.40 7.77
C ALA A 276 7.93 -6.93 7.71
N LEU A 277 6.85 -7.59 7.29
CA LEU A 277 6.83 -9.05 7.14
C LEU A 277 7.80 -9.55 6.06
N ALA A 278 7.98 -8.81 4.95
CA ALA A 278 8.94 -9.15 3.91
C ALA A 278 10.40 -9.06 4.40
N HIS A 279 10.69 -8.20 5.39
CA HIS A 279 11.95 -8.18 6.10
C HIS A 279 12.09 -9.28 7.18
N GLY A 280 11.05 -10.09 7.39
CA GLY A 280 11.01 -11.11 8.43
C GLY A 280 10.74 -10.53 9.83
N VAL A 281 10.20 -9.32 9.92
CA VAL A 281 9.99 -8.60 11.18
C VAL A 281 8.53 -8.77 11.64
N PRO A 282 8.29 -9.24 12.88
CA PRO A 282 6.95 -9.30 13.46
C PRO A 282 6.25 -7.93 13.55
N VAL A 283 4.92 -7.94 13.56
CA VAL A 283 4.12 -6.69 13.59
C VAL A 283 3.10 -6.68 14.75
N LEU A 284 3.11 -5.62 15.56
CA LEU A 284 2.04 -5.29 16.50
C LEU A 284 1.13 -4.24 15.86
N THR A 285 -0.12 -4.61 15.56
CA THR A 285 -1.07 -3.69 14.91
C THR A 285 -2.03 -3.03 15.91
N LEU A 286 -2.23 -1.71 15.75
CA LEU A 286 -3.18 -0.86 16.49
C LEU A 286 -4.11 -0.16 15.49
N PRO A 287 -5.12 -0.85 14.92
CA PRO A 287 -5.99 -0.28 13.88
C PRO A 287 -6.61 1.05 14.27
N LEU A 288 -6.43 2.07 13.42
CA LEU A 288 -6.92 3.44 13.62
C LEU A 288 -8.36 3.60 13.12
N ASP A 289 -8.68 2.94 12.00
CA ASP A 289 -10.03 2.94 11.44
C ASP A 289 -10.62 1.53 11.37
N ALA A 290 -11.77 1.35 12.03
CA ALA A 290 -12.51 0.09 12.06
C ALA A 290 -13.16 -0.26 10.71
N THR A 291 -13.34 0.73 9.82
CA THR A 291 -14.00 0.53 8.52
C THR A 291 -13.03 0.28 7.37
N SER A 292 -11.74 0.48 7.60
CA SER A 292 -10.66 0.18 6.67
C SER A 292 -10.30 -1.31 6.64
N ASP A 293 -9.28 -1.64 5.86
CA ASP A 293 -8.65 -2.96 5.81
C ASP A 293 -7.75 -3.25 7.03
N GLN A 294 -7.34 -2.24 7.80
CA GLN A 294 -6.42 -2.37 8.94
C GLN A 294 -6.85 -3.44 9.96
N PRO A 295 -8.12 -3.57 10.39
CA PRO A 295 -8.51 -4.62 11.33
C PRO A 295 -8.44 -6.01 10.71
N ARG A 296 -8.68 -6.13 9.40
CA ARG A 296 -8.54 -7.41 8.69
C ARG A 296 -7.06 -7.79 8.59
N MET A 297 -6.19 -6.81 8.36
CA MET A 297 -4.73 -7.00 8.29
C MET A 297 -4.19 -7.46 9.65
N GLY A 298 -4.54 -6.77 10.73
CA GLY A 298 -4.16 -7.16 12.09
C GLY A 298 -4.63 -8.57 12.48
N ARG A 299 -5.84 -8.96 12.07
CA ARG A 299 -6.32 -10.35 12.26
C ARG A 299 -5.55 -11.36 11.41
N ALA A 300 -5.16 -11.01 10.19
CA ALA A 300 -4.37 -11.89 9.34
C ALA A 300 -2.96 -12.11 9.92
N VAL A 301 -2.30 -11.04 10.37
CA VAL A 301 -1.02 -11.08 11.10
C VAL A 301 -1.11 -11.99 12.33
N ALA A 302 -2.13 -11.80 13.17
CA ALA A 302 -2.33 -12.61 14.37
C ALA A 302 -2.60 -14.09 14.05
N ARG A 303 -3.45 -14.38 13.05
CA ARG A 303 -3.76 -15.76 12.63
C ARG A 303 -2.56 -16.49 12.04
N ALA A 304 -1.70 -15.78 11.32
CA ALA A 304 -0.45 -16.30 10.79
C ALA A 304 0.62 -16.51 11.88
N GLY A 305 0.40 -15.98 13.10
CA GLY A 305 1.33 -16.08 14.20
C GLY A 305 2.60 -15.27 14.01
N VAL A 306 2.59 -14.27 13.12
CA VAL A 306 3.72 -13.37 12.80
C VAL A 306 3.56 -11.99 13.45
N GLY A 307 2.70 -11.90 14.44
CA GLY A 307 2.47 -10.69 15.21
C GLY A 307 1.19 -10.77 16.01
N SER A 308 0.69 -9.61 16.45
CA SER A 308 -0.58 -9.52 17.19
C SER A 308 -1.31 -8.22 16.87
N THR A 309 -2.59 -8.16 17.23
CA THR A 309 -3.39 -6.94 17.10
C THR A 309 -3.99 -6.54 18.44
N MET A 310 -4.00 -5.25 18.71
CA MET A 310 -4.58 -4.66 19.92
C MET A 310 -5.49 -3.49 19.57
N SER A 311 -6.26 -3.03 20.55
CA SER A 311 -7.05 -1.81 20.39
C SER A 311 -6.13 -0.60 20.39
N ARG A 312 -6.36 0.39 19.52
CA ARG A 312 -5.70 1.71 19.59
C ARG A 312 -5.93 2.45 20.91
N ARG A 313 -6.92 2.02 21.69
CA ARG A 313 -7.25 2.54 23.03
C ARG A 313 -6.66 1.69 24.16
N SER A 314 -5.80 0.72 23.87
CA SER A 314 -5.11 -0.06 24.90
C SER A 314 -4.22 0.84 25.75
N GLU A 315 -4.21 0.59 27.06
CA GLU A 315 -3.35 1.32 28.00
C GLU A 315 -1.86 1.15 27.66
N PRO A 316 -1.01 2.19 27.86
CA PRO A 316 0.43 2.11 27.57
C PRO A 316 1.11 0.89 28.20
N ALA A 317 0.78 0.55 29.45
CA ALA A 317 1.32 -0.65 30.11
C ALA A 317 0.94 -1.96 29.42
N ALA A 318 -0.23 -2.03 28.76
CA ALA A 318 -0.62 -3.20 27.99
C ALA A 318 0.13 -3.28 26.65
N ILE A 319 0.34 -2.13 25.98
CA ILE A 319 1.15 -2.03 24.77
C ILE A 319 2.60 -2.43 25.06
N ARG A 320 3.20 -1.90 26.14
CA ARG A 320 4.56 -2.23 26.58
C ARG A 320 4.75 -3.74 26.75
N ARG A 321 3.86 -4.37 27.52
CA ARG A 321 3.90 -5.83 27.72
C ARG A 321 3.77 -6.62 26.42
N ALA A 322 3.05 -6.10 25.42
CA ALA A 322 2.95 -6.76 24.12
C ALA A 322 4.24 -6.60 23.30
N ILE A 323 4.88 -5.44 23.38
CA ILE A 323 6.19 -5.18 22.76
C ILE A 323 7.26 -6.08 23.37
N GLU A 324 7.41 -6.08 24.70
CA GLU A 324 8.39 -6.91 25.42
C GLU A 324 8.21 -8.40 25.10
N ARG A 325 6.98 -8.92 25.21
CA ARG A 325 6.71 -10.32 24.84
C ARG A 325 7.04 -10.64 23.39
N ALA A 326 6.83 -9.70 22.46
CA ALA A 326 7.12 -9.93 21.06
C ALA A 326 8.63 -9.94 20.80
N LEU A 327 9.41 -9.07 21.46
CA LEU A 327 10.87 -9.04 21.38
C LEU A 327 11.51 -10.32 21.93
N ASP A 328 10.90 -10.95 22.94
CA ASP A 328 11.42 -12.17 23.59
C ASP A 328 10.91 -13.49 22.95
N ASP A 329 9.94 -13.45 22.01
CA ASP A 329 9.31 -14.64 21.43
C ASP A 329 10.09 -15.16 20.21
N GLU A 330 11.15 -15.94 20.43
CA GLU A 330 11.93 -16.54 19.33
C GLU A 330 11.05 -17.35 18.34
N PRO A 331 10.05 -18.16 18.77
CA PRO A 331 9.11 -18.78 17.84
C PRO A 331 8.37 -17.79 16.92
N LEU A 332 7.97 -16.61 17.41
CA LEU A 332 7.37 -15.52 16.62
C LEU A 332 8.35 -15.02 15.56
N HIS A 333 9.59 -14.70 15.95
CA HIS A 333 10.62 -14.27 15.02
C HIS A 333 10.94 -15.33 13.98
N ALA A 334 11.03 -16.61 14.36
CA ALA A 334 11.26 -17.70 13.42
C ALA A 334 10.10 -17.85 12.40
N ARG A 335 8.84 -17.64 12.82
CA ARG A 335 7.69 -17.62 11.91
C ARG A 335 7.73 -16.42 10.97
N ALA A 336 8.05 -15.24 11.48
CA ALA A 336 8.15 -14.02 10.68
C ALA A 336 9.27 -14.15 9.62
N ARG A 337 10.45 -14.65 9.99
CA ARG A 337 11.56 -14.91 9.05
C ARG A 337 11.17 -15.88 7.93
N ARG A 338 10.51 -17.00 8.26
CA ARG A 338 10.01 -17.96 7.24
C ARG A 338 8.98 -17.35 6.30
N LEU A 339 8.08 -16.50 6.83
CA LEU A 339 7.12 -15.79 5.99
C LEU A 339 7.83 -14.75 5.11
N GLY A 340 8.78 -14.00 5.65
CA GLY A 340 9.57 -13.01 4.92
C GLY A 340 10.34 -13.61 3.75
N GLU A 341 10.99 -14.75 3.96
CA GLU A 341 11.65 -15.51 2.89
C GLU A 341 10.66 -15.86 1.78
N ALA A 342 9.49 -16.41 2.13
CA ALA A 342 8.47 -16.75 1.13
C ALA A 342 7.94 -15.51 0.39
N ILE A 343 7.76 -14.37 1.06
CA ILE A 343 7.34 -13.11 0.42
C ILE A 343 8.41 -12.63 -0.57
N ARG A 344 9.68 -12.63 -0.17
CA ARG A 344 10.79 -12.14 -0.99
C ARG A 344 11.02 -12.95 -2.26
N VAL A 345 10.83 -14.26 -2.20
CA VAL A 345 10.95 -15.15 -3.38
C VAL A 345 10.00 -14.75 -4.51
N LEU A 346 8.87 -14.10 -4.21
CA LEU A 346 7.94 -13.65 -5.24
C LEU A 346 8.47 -12.48 -6.08
N ASP A 347 9.42 -11.69 -5.55
CA ASP A 347 9.92 -10.45 -6.15
C ASP A 347 8.77 -9.57 -6.69
N GLY A 348 8.02 -8.96 -5.77
CA GLY A 348 6.77 -8.26 -6.07
C GLY A 348 6.83 -7.27 -7.23
N PRO A 349 7.83 -6.36 -7.27
CA PRO A 349 8.01 -5.43 -8.37
C PRO A 349 8.26 -6.13 -9.72
N CYS A 350 9.11 -7.16 -9.77
CA CYS A 350 9.38 -7.89 -11.01
C CYS A 350 8.18 -8.72 -11.47
N ARG A 351 7.51 -9.43 -10.55
CA ARG A 351 6.31 -10.21 -10.85
C ARG A 351 5.18 -9.32 -11.36
N ALA A 352 5.05 -8.11 -10.82
CA ALA A 352 4.14 -7.10 -11.34
C ALA A 352 4.51 -6.65 -12.76
N ALA A 353 5.79 -6.37 -13.03
CA ALA A 353 6.25 -6.00 -14.35
C ALA A 353 5.99 -7.13 -15.38
N ASP A 354 6.16 -8.40 -15.01
CA ASP A 354 5.85 -9.55 -15.87
C ASP A 354 4.37 -9.54 -16.32
N VAL A 355 3.44 -9.27 -15.38
CA VAL A 355 2.00 -9.17 -15.69
C VAL A 355 1.72 -8.01 -16.66
N LEU A 356 2.41 -6.88 -16.49
CA LEU A 356 2.23 -5.70 -17.33
C LEU A 356 2.83 -5.88 -18.73
N GLU A 357 3.92 -6.62 -18.87
CA GLU A 357 4.50 -7.00 -20.16
C GLU A 357 3.63 -7.99 -20.93
N LEU A 358 3.05 -8.98 -20.23
CA LEU A 358 2.07 -9.89 -20.80
C LEU A 358 0.82 -9.13 -21.27
N SER A 359 0.38 -8.13 -20.51
CA SER A 359 -0.79 -7.31 -20.86
C SER A 359 -0.53 -6.44 -22.09
N ALA A 360 0.69 -5.89 -22.24
CA ALA A 360 1.08 -5.13 -23.43
C ALA A 360 1.17 -6.00 -24.70
N SER A 361 1.43 -7.30 -24.53
CA SER A 361 1.60 -8.25 -25.63
C SER A 361 0.30 -9.00 -25.99
N ALA A 362 -0.76 -8.85 -25.19
CA ALA A 362 -2.03 -9.52 -25.43
C ALA A 362 -2.75 -8.93 -26.66
N PRO A 363 -3.40 -9.75 -27.50
CA PRO A 363 -4.19 -9.26 -28.63
C PRO A 363 -5.35 -8.38 -28.14
N ARG A 364 -5.52 -7.22 -28.79
CA ARG A 364 -6.51 -6.19 -28.43
C ARG A 364 -7.96 -6.64 -28.64
#